data_AF-A0A6N7A9X2-F1
#
_entry.id   AF-A0A6N7A9X2-F1
#
_cell.length_a   1.000
_cell.length_b   1.000
_cell.length_c   1.000
_cell.angle_alpha   90.00
_cell.angle_beta   90.00
_cell.angle_gamma   90.00
#
_symmetry.space_group_name_H-M   'P 1'
#
loop_
_entity.id
_entity.type
_entity.pdbx_description
1 polymer ?
#
loop_
_entity_poly.entity_id
_entity_poly.type
_entity_poly.pdbx_seq_one_letter_code
_entity_poly.pdbx_strand_id
1 'polypeptide(L)' 'MPYRVVLTPEAQNDLHCLDAGIRKRLLDKLEWMGENAELLNHQALQGEDVIFSIRTISRRTPCKNSNT' A
#
# COMPACT_ATOMS: atom_id res chain seq x y z
N MET A 1 11.12 -14.08 7.36
CA MET A 1 10.41 -13.63 8.61
C MET A 1 9.48 -12.51 8.19
N PRO A 2 8.20 -12.49 8.57
CA PRO A 2 7.27 -11.47 8.09
C PRO A 2 7.69 -10.08 8.60
N TYR A 3 7.61 -9.09 7.72
CA TYR A 3 7.90 -7.71 8.08
C TYR A 3 6.71 -7.12 8.83
N ARG A 4 6.99 -6.39 9.91
CA ARG A 4 5.96 -5.71 10.70
C ARG A 4 5.80 -4.28 10.19
N VAL A 5 4.60 -3.93 9.74
CA VAL A 5 4.25 -2.55 9.40
C VAL A 5 3.95 -1.79 10.69
N VAL A 6 4.65 -0.68 10.92
CA VAL A 6 4.38 0.26 12.00
C VAL A 6 3.98 1.59 11.37
N LEU A 7 2.79 2.07 11.69
CA LEU A 7 2.27 3.34 11.19
C LEU A 7 2.64 4.45 12.16
N THR A 8 3.12 5.58 11.64
CA THR A 8 3.30 6.79 12.44
C THR A 8 1.94 7.32 12.91
N PRO A 9 1.90 8.14 13.98
CA PRO A 9 0.65 8.72 14.46
C PRO A 9 -0.12 9.50 13.39
N GLU A 10 0.58 10.20 12.50
CA GLU A 10 0.00 10.94 11.38
C GLU A 10 -0.70 9.98 10.40
N ALA A 11 -0.02 8.90 10.01
CA ALA A 11 -0.59 7.90 9.12
C ALA A 11 -1.79 7.17 9.74
N GLN A 12 -1.80 6.97 11.06
CA GLN A 12 -2.96 6.42 11.76
C GLN A 12 -4.16 7.38 11.70
N ASN A 13 -3.94 8.67 11.93
CA ASN A 13 -4.98 9.69 11.81
C ASN A 13 -5.52 9.77 10.36
N ASP A 14 -4.64 9.71 9.36
CA ASP A 14 -5.05 9.70 7.97
C ASP A 14 -5.91 8.48 7.63
N LEU A 15 -5.58 7.29 8.15
CA LEU A 15 -6.41 6.09 8.01
C LEU A 15 -7.81 6.26 8.58
N HIS A 16 -7.96 6.99 9.70
CA HIS A 16 -9.26 7.22 10.32
C HIS A 16 -10.17 8.10 9.45
N CYS A 17 -9.59 9.00 8.65
CA CYS A 17 -10.30 9.87 7.73
C CYS A 17 -10.72 9.18 6.41
N LEU A 18 -10.20 7.99 6.12
CA LEU A 18 -10.55 7.25 4.91
C LEU A 18 -11.92 6.57 5.03
N ASP A 19 -12.61 6.49 3.88
CA ASP A 19 -13.78 5.61 3.73
C ASP A 19 -13.45 4.18 4.15
N ALA A 20 -14.41 3.50 4.76
CA ALA A 20 -14.22 2.17 5.33
C ALA A 20 -13.74 1.14 4.30
N GLY A 21 -14.21 1.23 3.04
CA GLY A 21 -13.79 0.36 1.96
C GLY A 21 -12.35 0.61 1.54
N ILE A 22 -11.95 1.88 1.46
CA ILE A 22 -10.57 2.28 1.12
C ILE A 22 -9.61 1.88 2.24
N ARG A 23 -9.99 2.14 3.50
CA ARG A 23 -9.22 1.75 4.69
C ARG A 23 -8.97 0.25 4.73
N LYS A 24 -10.03 -0.55 4.55
CA LYS A 24 -9.91 -2.02 4.52
C LYS A 24 -8.94 -2.47 3.42
N ARG A 25 -9.13 -1.98 2.20
CA ARG A 25 -8.27 -2.34 1.06
C ARG A 25 -6.80 -1.97 1.29
N LEU A 26 -6.53 -0.85 1.98
CA LEU A 26 -5.18 -0.43 2.30
C LEU A 26 -4.55 -1.33 3.37
N LEU A 27 -5.30 -1.67 4.42
CA LEU A 27 -4.84 -2.57 5.47
C LEU A 27 -4.57 -3.98 4.95
N ASP A 28 -5.49 -4.55 4.16
CA ASP A 28 -5.32 -5.87 3.52
C ASP A 28 -4.04 -5.90 2.67
N LYS A 29 -3.72 -4.77 2.02
CA LYS A 29 -2.50 -4.63 1.22
C LYS A 29 -1.25 -4.53 2.08
N LEU A 30 -1.29 -3.78 3.19
CA LEU A 30 -0.17 -3.68 4.13
C LEU A 30 0.14 -5.04 4.77
N GLU A 31 -0.89 -5.80 5.13
CA GLU A 31 -0.77 -7.16 5.63
C GLU A 31 -0.10 -8.08 4.59
N TRP A 32 -0.63 -8.11 3.36
CA TRP A 32 -0.03 -8.89 2.28
C TRP A 32 1.42 -8.49 2.01
N MET A 33 1.74 -7.20 2.07
CA MET A 33 3.11 -6.72 1.87
C MET A 33 4.05 -7.14 3.01
N GLY A 34 3.58 -7.23 4.25
CA GLY A 34 4.37 -7.75 5.37
C GLY A 34 4.74 -9.22 5.20
N GLU A 35 3.81 -10.02 4.67
CA GLU A 35 4.02 -11.44 4.37
C GLU A 35 4.93 -11.67 3.16
N ASN A 36 4.87 -10.78 2.16
CA ASN A 36 5.50 -10.95 0.86
C ASN A 36 6.63 -9.94 0.60
N ALA A 37 7.16 -9.29 1.64
CA ALA A 37 8.15 -8.22 1.50
C ALA A 37 9.40 -8.63 0.73
N GLU A 38 9.83 -9.89 0.86
CA GLU A 38 10.96 -10.47 0.11
C GLU A 38 10.70 -10.54 -1.41
N LEU A 39 9.43 -10.55 -1.82
CA LEU A 39 9.00 -10.55 -3.23
C LEU A 39 8.82 -9.13 -3.80
N LEU A 40 8.82 -8.11 -2.94
CA LEU A 40 8.67 -6.71 -3.33
C LEU A 40 10.03 -6.13 -3.67
N ASN A 41 10.18 -5.59 -4.87
CA ASN A 41 11.30 -4.69 -5.17
C ASN A 41 11.04 -3.33 -4.50
N HIS A 42 11.45 -3.22 -3.24
CA HIS A 42 11.35 -2.00 -2.45
C HIS A 42 12.71 -1.28 -2.48
N GLN A 43 12.72 -0.04 -2.98
CA GLN A 43 13.90 0.81 -2.91
C GLN A 43 13.74 1.76 -1.72
N ALA A 44 14.77 1.82 -0.88
CA ALA A 44 14.86 2.85 0.14
C ALA A 44 14.91 4.22 -0.55
N LEU A 45 13.96 5.08 -0.24
CA LEU A 45 14.05 6.50 -0.56
C LEU A 45 15.15 7.07 0.33
N GLN A 46 16.12 7.76 -0.27
CA GLN A 46 17.19 8.38 0.49
C GLN A 46 16.63 9.53 1.34
N GLY A 47 16.84 9.45 2.65
CA GLY A 47 16.42 10.41 3.68
C GLY A 47 16.92 9.95 5.06
N GLU A 48 16.86 10.81 6.07
CA GLU A 48 17.27 10.46 7.46
C GLU A 48 16.43 9.32 8.05
N ASP A 49 15.21 9.11 7.52
CA ASP A 49 14.37 7.95 7.75
C ASP A 49 14.36 7.04 6.52
N VAL A 50 14.50 5.73 6.72
CA VAL A 50 14.42 4.72 5.66
C VAL A 50 12.96 4.55 5.23
N ILE A 51 12.48 5.43 4.37
CA ILE A 51 11.14 5.35 3.79
C ILE A 51 11.19 4.48 2.53
N PHE A 52 10.39 3.42 2.45
CA PHE A 52 10.34 2.57 1.25
C PHE A 52 9.23 3.00 0.31
N SER A 53 9.56 3.26 -0.97
CA SER A 53 8.56 3.49 -2.01
C SER A 53 8.08 2.16 -2.59
N ILE A 54 6.79 1.83 -2.42
CA ILE A 54 6.19 0.64 -3.01
C ILE A 54 5.43 1.03 -4.27
N ARG A 55 5.99 0.71 -5.44
CA ARG A 55 5.35 0.97 -6.73
C ARG A 55 4.36 -0.17 -7.04
N THR A 56 3.07 0.12 -6.96
CA THR A 56 2.05 -0.91 -7.15
C THR A 56 1.72 -1.04 -8.62
N ILE A 57 2.02 -2.17 -9.25
CA ILE A 57 1.61 -2.48 -10.63
C ILE A 57 0.11 -2.79 -10.61
N SER A 58 -0.71 -1.77 -10.81
CA SER A 58 -2.14 -1.95 -11.06
C SER A 58 -2.32 -2.35 -12.53
N ARG A 59 -2.63 -3.62 -12.81
CA ARG A 59 -3.18 -3.99 -14.12
C ARG A 59 -4.59 -3.40 -14.20
N ARG A 60 -4.71 -2.17 -14.74
CA ARG A 60 -6.02 -1.69 -15.24
C ARG A 60 -6.42 -2.60 -16.38
N THR A 61 -7.40 -3.47 -16.17
CA THR A 61 -8.24 -3.92 -17.28
C THR A 61 -9.04 -2.71 -17.77
N PRO A 62 -8.95 -2.32 -19.05
CA PRO A 62 -9.76 -1.22 -19.57
C PRO A 62 -11.23 -1.66 -19.54
N CYS A 63 -12.08 -0.88 -18.89
CA CYS A 63 -13.53 -1.00 -19.05
C CYS A 63 -13.83 -0.74 -20.54
N LYS A 64 -14.35 -1.75 -21.23
CA LYS A 64 -14.90 -1.59 -22.58
C LYS A 64 -16.12 -0.69 -22.48
N ASN A 65 -16.03 0.54 -22.98
CA ASN A 65 -17.21 1.38 -23.20
C ASN A 65 -17.96 0.82 -24.40
N SER A 66 -19.02 0.05 -24.15
CA SER A 66 -20.04 -0.28 -25.13
C SER A 66 -21.15 0.76 -25.01
N ASN A 67 -21.05 1.84 -25.79
CA ASN A 67 -22.20 2.70 -26.08
C ASN A 67 -22.66 2.38 -27.51
N THR A 68 -23.81 1.71 -27.58
CA THR A 68 -24.70 1.67 -28.75
C THR A 68 -25.70 2.82 -28.60
#